data_AF-A0A6L9ZVG3-F1
#
_entry.id   AF-A0A6L9ZVG3-F1
#
_cell.length_a   1.000
_cell.length_b   1.000
_cell.length_c   1.000
_cell.angle_alpha   90.00
_cell.angle_beta   90.00
_cell.angle_gamma   90.00
#
_symmetry.space_group_name_H-M   'P 1'
#
loop_
_entity.id
_entity.type
_entity.pdbx_description
1 polymer ?
#
loop_
_entity_poly.entity_id
_entity_poly.type
_entity_poly.pdbx_seq_one_letter_code
_entity_poly.pdbx_strand_id
1 'polypeptide(L)'
;MSQLKQQLPLNQRNNSQSVNPDYVEIVRCLIEPFLESPESLRVDCEVNPRQAKAWIRLAFDELEKGRVYGRGGRNIQAVRTVLAALAQTAGQSVHLEIYEDHSETPRPSLSPSYSDNNREEGTYERRAMPITRPSYNRQRLSRSRSTTPSPIRYKRDEYGMR
;
A
#
# COMPACT_ATOMS: atom_id res chain seq x y z
N MET A 1 -29.50 -43.12 35.17
CA MET A 1 -28.30 -42.29 35.38
C MET A 1 -27.60 -42.14 34.05
N SER A 2 -27.65 -40.93 33.51
CA SER A 2 -27.23 -40.53 32.16
C SER A 2 -25.73 -40.69 31.95
N GLN A 3 -25.34 -41.30 30.83
CA GLN A 3 -23.99 -41.20 30.27
C GLN A 3 -24.09 -40.51 28.92
N LEU A 4 -23.30 -39.45 28.80
CA LEU A 4 -23.40 -38.37 27.82
C LEU A 4 -23.31 -38.84 26.36
N LYS A 5 -24.19 -38.29 25.54
CA LYS A 5 -23.87 -37.91 24.16
C LYS A 5 -22.69 -36.92 24.20
N GLN A 6 -21.54 -37.30 23.64
CA GLN A 6 -20.61 -36.32 23.11
C GLN A 6 -20.29 -36.71 21.67
N GLN A 7 -20.88 -35.91 20.79
CA GLN A 7 -20.74 -35.92 19.35
C GLN A 7 -20.13 -34.56 19.01
N LEU A 8 -18.96 -34.56 18.37
CA LEU A 8 -18.47 -33.49 17.49
C LEU A 8 -17.12 -33.94 16.90
N PRO A 9 -17.08 -34.40 15.64
CA PRO A 9 -15.83 -34.54 14.92
C PRO A 9 -15.63 -33.27 14.10
N LEU A 10 -14.64 -32.43 14.43
CA LEU A 10 -14.23 -31.40 13.49
C LEU A 10 -12.71 -31.30 13.41
N ASN A 11 -12.26 -31.42 12.16
CA ASN A 11 -11.00 -30.95 11.62
C ASN A 11 -9.81 -31.93 11.60
N GLN A 12 -10.03 -33.12 11.05
CA GLN A 12 -9.04 -33.70 10.14
C GLN A 12 -9.03 -32.85 8.85
N ARG A 13 -8.26 -31.74 8.81
CA ARG A 13 -7.91 -31.14 7.52
C ARG A 13 -6.85 -32.01 6.90
N ASN A 14 -7.34 -32.92 6.06
CA ASN A 14 -6.57 -33.73 5.16
C ASN A 14 -5.46 -32.89 4.54
N ASN A 15 -4.22 -33.23 4.89
CA ASN A 15 -3.03 -32.90 4.14
C ASN A 15 -3.04 -33.69 2.82
N SER A 16 -4.08 -33.47 2.02
CA SER A 16 -4.08 -33.87 0.62
C SER A 16 -3.23 -32.84 -0.09
N GLN A 17 -2.04 -33.27 -0.49
CA GLN A 17 -1.07 -32.56 -1.31
C GLN A 17 -1.74 -32.01 -2.58
N SER A 18 -2.47 -30.90 -2.48
CA SER A 18 -2.71 -30.03 -3.60
C SER A 18 -1.43 -29.25 -3.82
N VAL A 19 -0.94 -29.24 -5.06
CA VAL A 19 0.14 -28.34 -5.52
C VAL A 19 -0.23 -26.85 -5.31
N ASN A 20 -1.48 -26.57 -4.95
CA ASN A 20 -1.99 -25.25 -4.67
C ASN A 20 -1.80 -24.89 -3.18
N PRO A 21 -1.21 -23.72 -2.88
CA PRO A 21 -1.02 -23.25 -1.52
C PRO A 21 -2.36 -22.89 -0.87
N ASP A 22 -2.48 -23.15 0.44
CA ASP A 22 -3.62 -22.71 1.25
C ASP A 22 -3.47 -21.22 1.57
N TYR A 23 -4.00 -20.39 0.67
CA TYR A 23 -3.94 -18.93 0.82
C TYR A 23 -4.64 -18.43 2.09
N VAL A 24 -5.66 -19.12 2.60
CA VAL A 24 -6.42 -18.66 3.77
C VAL A 24 -5.59 -18.79 5.04
N GLU A 25 -4.98 -19.95 5.27
CA GLU A 25 -4.11 -20.21 6.42
C GLU A 25 -2.89 -19.28 6.40
N ILE A 26 -2.28 -19.11 5.22
CA ILE A 26 -1.08 -18.27 5.06
C ILE A 26 -1.41 -16.80 5.38
N VAL A 27 -2.52 -16.28 4.85
CA VAL A 27 -2.92 -14.89 5.10
C VAL A 27 -3.24 -14.67 6.57
N ARG A 28 -3.94 -15.62 7.21
CA ARG A 28 -4.20 -15.57 8.66
C ARG A 28 -2.91 -15.50 9.46
N CYS A 29 -1.98 -16.41 9.22
CA CYS A 29 -0.67 -16.42 9.88
C CYS A 29 0.10 -15.10 9.70
N LEU A 30 0.01 -14.47 8.52
CA LEU A 30 0.69 -13.21 8.24
C LEU A 30 0.02 -11.99 8.86
N ILE A 31 -1.32 -11.97 8.96
CA ILE A 31 -2.09 -10.78 9.34
C ILE A 31 -2.48 -10.79 10.82
N GLU A 32 -2.84 -11.95 11.38
CA GLU A 32 -3.24 -12.09 12.78
C GLU A 32 -2.28 -11.43 13.78
N PRO A 33 -0.94 -11.47 13.63
CA PRO A 33 -0.02 -10.82 14.58
C PRO A 33 -0.15 -9.29 14.64
N PHE A 34 -0.81 -8.66 13.67
CA PHE A 34 -1.03 -7.21 13.63
C PHE A 34 -2.40 -6.79 14.21
N LEU A 35 -3.27 -7.76 14.46
CA LEU A 35 -4.61 -7.54 14.99
C LEU A 35 -4.60 -7.73 16.51
N GLU A 36 -5.43 -6.97 17.19
CA GLU A 36 -5.68 -7.11 18.63
C GLU A 36 -6.86 -8.04 18.88
N SER A 37 -7.81 -8.06 17.94
CA SER A 37 -8.93 -8.99 17.92
C SER A 37 -8.82 -9.88 16.67
N PRO A 38 -8.11 -11.03 16.72
CA PRO A 38 -8.01 -11.92 15.55
C PRO A 38 -9.38 -12.45 15.10
N GLU A 39 -10.39 -12.45 15.98
CA GLU A 39 -11.76 -12.88 15.65
C GLU A 39 -12.50 -11.96 14.69
N SER A 40 -12.10 -10.68 14.59
CA SER A 40 -12.66 -9.76 13.59
C SER A 40 -12.11 -9.98 12.17
N LEU A 41 -11.05 -10.79 12.02
CA LEU A 41 -10.48 -11.10 10.72
C LEU A 41 -11.41 -12.00 9.91
N ARG A 42 -11.92 -11.47 8.80
CA ARG A 42 -12.62 -12.23 7.77
C ARG A 42 -11.71 -12.36 6.56
N VAL A 43 -11.53 -13.60 6.12
CA VAL A 43 -10.74 -13.94 4.94
C VAL A 43 -11.63 -14.76 4.02
N ASP A 44 -11.79 -14.27 2.80
CA ASP A 44 -12.43 -14.98 1.70
C ASP A 44 -11.41 -15.20 0.58
N CYS A 45 -11.41 -16.40 -0.01
CA CYS A 45 -10.47 -16.78 -1.05
C CYS A 45 -11.19 -17.46 -2.20
N GLU A 46 -11.07 -16.86 -3.38
CA GLU A 46 -11.62 -17.38 -4.61
C GLU A 46 -10.48 -17.72 -5.57
N VAL A 47 -10.37 -19.00 -5.94
CA VAL A 47 -9.34 -19.48 -6.87
C VAL A 47 -9.98 -19.81 -8.20
N ASN A 48 -9.52 -19.15 -9.26
CA ASN A 48 -9.91 -19.46 -10.63
C ASN A 48 -8.85 -20.35 -11.29
N PRO A 49 -9.07 -21.67 -11.40
CA PRO A 49 -8.11 -22.59 -11.99
C PRO A 49 -7.90 -22.35 -13.49
N ARG A 50 -8.88 -21.78 -14.21
CA ARG A 50 -8.77 -21.52 -15.65
C ARG A 50 -7.83 -20.35 -15.95
N GLN A 51 -7.79 -19.36 -15.06
CA GLN A 51 -6.96 -18.16 -15.22
C GLN A 51 -5.66 -18.23 -14.40
N ALA A 52 -5.42 -19.34 -13.69
CA ALA A 52 -4.33 -19.48 -12.74
C ALA A 52 -4.24 -18.25 -11.79
N LYS A 53 -5.39 -17.79 -11.29
CA LYS A 53 -5.49 -16.56 -10.51
C LYS A 53 -6.27 -16.80 -9.21
N ALA A 54 -5.71 -16.36 -8.10
CA ALA A 54 -6.32 -16.38 -6.78
C ALA A 54 -6.68 -14.96 -6.35
N TRP A 55 -7.90 -14.77 -5.86
CA TRP A 55 -8.41 -13.52 -5.29
C TRP A 55 -8.57 -13.73 -3.80
N ILE A 56 -7.97 -12.84 -3.02
CA ILE A 56 -8.00 -12.89 -1.57
C ILE A 56 -8.62 -11.58 -1.10
N ARG A 57 -9.68 -11.72 -0.33
CA ARG A 57 -10.46 -10.62 0.24
C ARG A 57 -10.30 -10.64 1.74
N LEU A 58 -9.89 -9.51 2.29
CA LEU A 58 -9.66 -9.32 3.72
C LEU A 58 -10.63 -8.28 4.27
N ALA A 59 -11.16 -8.52 5.46
CA ALA A 59 -11.82 -7.49 6.26
C ALA A 59 -11.43 -7.66 7.73
N PHE A 60 -11.24 -6.53 8.41
CA PHE A 60 -10.90 -6.41 9.83
C PHE A 60 -11.33 -5.01 10.30
N ASP A 61 -11.25 -4.75 11.60
CA ASP A 61 -11.71 -3.47 12.18
C ASP A 61 -10.82 -2.28 11.75
N GLU A 62 -11.42 -1.11 11.57
CA GLU A 62 -10.73 0.11 11.14
C GLU A 62 -9.64 0.52 12.15
N LEU A 63 -9.85 0.25 13.44
CA LEU A 63 -8.87 0.50 14.50
C LEU A 63 -7.55 -0.26 14.27
N GLU A 64 -7.61 -1.39 13.56
CA GLU A 64 -6.46 -2.26 13.30
C GLU A 64 -5.77 -1.92 11.96
N LYS A 65 -6.42 -1.15 11.10
CA LYS A 65 -5.93 -0.74 9.77
C LYS A 65 -4.54 -0.13 9.81
N GLY A 66 -4.28 0.79 10.74
CA GLY A 66 -2.99 1.44 10.86
C GLY A 66 -1.83 0.45 11.09
N ARG A 67 -2.10 -0.63 11.85
CA ARG A 67 -1.12 -1.68 12.16
C ARG A 67 -0.91 -2.61 10.98
N VAL A 68 -2.00 -3.06 10.35
CA VAL A 68 -1.96 -3.98 9.20
C VAL A 68 -1.30 -3.34 7.99
N TYR A 69 -1.66 -2.10 7.64
CA TYR A 69 -1.04 -1.40 6.52
C TYR A 69 0.41 -1.00 6.85
N GLY A 70 0.66 -0.62 8.11
CA GLY A 70 1.94 -0.09 8.57
C GLY A 70 2.26 1.29 7.98
N ARG A 71 3.38 1.87 8.43
CA ARG A 71 3.81 3.21 7.98
C ARG A 71 4.07 3.25 6.47
N GLY A 72 3.23 3.99 5.75
CA GLY A 72 3.30 4.14 4.29
C GLY A 72 2.87 2.91 3.51
N GLY A 73 2.08 2.00 4.11
CA GLY A 73 1.60 0.78 3.42
C GLY A 73 2.67 -0.29 3.22
N ARG A 74 3.85 -0.14 3.85
CA ARG A 74 4.97 -1.07 3.68
C ARG A 74 4.67 -2.48 4.17
N ASN A 75 3.89 -2.60 5.26
CA ASN A 75 3.58 -3.90 5.83
C ASN A 75 2.67 -4.69 4.91
N ILE A 76 1.56 -4.09 4.46
CA ILE A 76 0.66 -4.76 3.53
C ILE A 76 1.33 -5.06 2.19
N GLN A 77 2.25 -4.19 1.74
CA GLN A 77 3.03 -4.47 0.53
C GLN A 77 3.95 -5.68 0.70
N ALA A 78 4.58 -5.85 1.87
CA ALA A 78 5.38 -7.04 2.17
C ALA A 78 4.53 -8.32 2.14
N VAL A 79 3.34 -8.29 2.74
CA VAL A 79 2.38 -9.41 2.69
C VAL A 79 2.02 -9.75 1.24
N ARG A 80 1.72 -8.74 0.41
CA ARG A 80 1.46 -8.94 -1.03
C ARG A 80 2.62 -9.60 -1.74
N THR A 81 3.86 -9.19 -1.44
CA THR A 81 5.07 -9.79 -2.03
C THR A 81 5.22 -11.26 -1.63
N VAL A 82 4.99 -11.61 -0.36
CA VAL A 82 5.06 -13.00 0.12
C VAL A 82 4.01 -13.86 -0.59
N LEU A 83 2.76 -13.40 -0.64
CA LEU A 83 1.68 -14.13 -1.34
C LEU A 83 1.99 -14.29 -2.83
N ALA A 84 2.53 -13.26 -3.49
CA ALA A 84 2.90 -13.34 -4.89
C ALA A 84 4.03 -14.34 -5.13
N ALA A 85 5.02 -14.42 -4.23
CA ALA A 85 6.10 -15.40 -4.34
C ALA A 85 5.56 -16.83 -4.18
N LEU A 86 4.68 -17.05 -3.20
CA LEU A 86 4.03 -18.35 -2.99
C LEU A 86 3.15 -18.75 -4.18
N ALA A 87 2.34 -17.84 -4.70
CA ALA A 87 1.51 -18.10 -5.87
C ALA A 87 2.35 -18.49 -7.09
N GLN A 88 3.50 -17.82 -7.30
CA GLN A 88 4.44 -18.16 -8.38
C GLN A 88 4.97 -19.60 -8.27
N THR A 89 5.20 -20.12 -7.06
CA THR A 89 5.62 -21.54 -6.89
C THR A 89 4.58 -22.54 -7.39
N ALA A 90 3.30 -22.15 -7.37
CA ALA A 90 2.18 -22.93 -7.87
C ALA A 90 1.76 -22.56 -9.31
N GLY A 91 2.53 -21.69 -9.98
CA GLY A 91 2.20 -21.21 -11.34
C GLY A 91 0.97 -20.30 -11.39
N GLN A 92 0.63 -19.65 -10.28
CA GLN A 92 -0.54 -18.78 -10.14
C GLN A 92 -0.15 -17.32 -9.90
N SER A 93 -1.11 -16.43 -10.14
CA SER A 93 -1.06 -15.02 -9.74
C SER A 93 -2.06 -14.76 -8.60
N VAL A 94 -1.74 -13.83 -7.71
CA VAL A 94 -2.60 -13.50 -6.56
C VAL A 94 -3.00 -12.03 -6.57
N HIS A 95 -4.23 -11.75 -6.16
CA HIS A 95 -4.73 -10.40 -5.95
C HIS A 95 -5.28 -10.26 -4.53
N LEU A 96 -4.78 -9.28 -3.79
CA LEU A 96 -5.19 -9.02 -2.40
C LEU A 96 -5.97 -7.71 -2.31
N GLU A 97 -7.24 -7.83 -1.94
CA GLU A 97 -8.18 -6.74 -1.71
C GLU A 97 -8.54 -6.66 -0.23
N ILE A 98 -8.60 -5.46 0.32
CA ILE A 98 -9.01 -5.20 1.70
C ILE A 98 -10.29 -4.38 1.63
N TYR A 99 -11.35 -4.91 2.23
CA TYR A 99 -12.61 -4.20 2.38
C TYR A 99 -12.61 -3.40 3.68
N GLU A 100 -13.06 -2.17 3.55
CA GLU A 100 -13.35 -1.28 4.66
C GLU A 100 -14.87 -1.25 4.78
N ASP A 101 -15.40 -1.50 5.98
CA ASP A 101 -16.83 -1.35 6.23
C ASP A 101 -17.12 0.16 6.25
N HIS A 102 -17.42 0.72 5.09
CA HIS A 102 -17.83 2.10 4.98
C HIS A 102 -19.24 2.21 5.57
N SER A 103 -19.35 2.33 6.89
CA SER A 103 -20.56 2.87 7.49
C SER A 103 -20.76 4.25 6.87
N GLU A 104 -21.77 4.40 6.04
CA GLU A 104 -22.13 5.60 5.29
C GLU A 104 -22.27 6.79 6.26
N THR A 105 -21.20 7.51 6.54
CA THR A 105 -21.29 8.91 6.95
C THR A 105 -21.42 9.70 5.65
N PRO A 106 -22.58 10.33 5.37
CA PRO A 106 -22.72 11.17 4.20
C PRO A 106 -21.64 12.25 4.27
N ARG A 107 -20.67 12.22 3.34
CA ARG A 107 -19.75 13.35 3.18
C ARG A 107 -20.63 14.57 2.88
N PRO A 108 -20.53 15.68 3.63
CA PRO A 108 -21.22 16.90 3.22
C PRO A 108 -20.66 17.27 1.85
N SER A 109 -21.55 17.26 0.87
CA SER A 109 -21.30 17.76 -0.48
C SER A 109 -20.74 19.17 -0.36
N LEU A 110 -19.45 19.33 -0.64
CA LEU A 110 -18.87 20.63 -0.96
C LEU A 110 -19.56 21.13 -2.22
N SER A 111 -20.59 21.97 -2.05
CA SER A 111 -21.22 22.71 -3.12
C SER A 111 -20.15 23.58 -3.80
N PRO A 112 -19.92 23.44 -5.11
CA PRO A 112 -19.18 24.45 -5.85
C PRO A 112 -20.07 25.71 -5.87
N SER A 113 -19.66 26.74 -5.13
CA SER A 113 -20.20 28.09 -5.29
C SER A 113 -19.82 28.59 -6.68
N TYR A 114 -20.69 28.34 -7.66
CA TYR A 114 -20.71 29.10 -8.90
C TYR A 114 -21.49 30.39 -8.63
N SER A 115 -20.77 31.46 -8.36
CA SER A 115 -21.32 32.81 -8.40
C SER A 115 -20.20 33.75 -8.82
N ASP A 116 -20.14 34.06 -10.12
CA ASP A 116 -20.25 35.45 -10.60
C ASP A 116 -20.22 35.48 -12.13
N ASN A 117 -21.40 35.54 -12.75
CA ASN A 117 -21.57 35.89 -14.15
C ASN A 117 -21.95 37.38 -14.20
N ASN A 118 -20.96 38.26 -14.24
CA ASN A 118 -21.11 39.62 -14.73
C ASN A 118 -20.07 39.87 -15.82
N ARG A 119 -20.40 39.45 -17.04
CA ARG A 119 -19.67 39.80 -18.25
C ARG A 119 -20.56 40.71 -19.08
N GLU A 120 -20.52 42.00 -18.76
CA GLU A 120 -20.99 43.04 -19.66
C GLU A 120 -19.99 43.20 -20.81
N GLU A 121 -20.57 43.32 -22.00
CA GLU A 121 -19.96 43.47 -23.30
C GLU A 121 -19.30 44.85 -23.41
N GLY A 122 -17.98 44.88 -23.60
CA GLY A 122 -17.21 46.12 -23.75
C GLY A 122 -16.15 45.96 -24.83
N THR A 123 -16.48 46.40 -26.03
CA THR A 123 -15.59 46.53 -27.19
C THR A 123 -14.45 47.51 -26.92
N TYR A 124 -13.20 47.05 -26.95
CA TYR A 124 -12.07 47.84 -27.44
C TYR A 124 -10.91 46.94 -27.87
N GLU A 125 -10.13 47.49 -28.80
CA GLU A 125 -9.30 46.81 -29.76
C GLU A 125 -7.99 46.22 -29.18
N ARG A 126 -7.44 45.29 -29.97
CA ARG A 126 -6.11 44.70 -29.85
C ARG A 126 -5.03 45.69 -29.38
N ARG A 127 -4.45 45.43 -28.22
CA ARG A 127 -2.99 45.52 -28.00
C ARG A 127 -2.52 44.31 -27.19
N ALA A 128 -1.76 43.43 -27.83
CA ALA A 128 -0.99 42.42 -27.13
C ALA A 128 0.10 43.13 -26.32
N MET A 129 -0.01 43.12 -24.99
CA MET A 129 1.05 43.52 -24.07
C MET A 129 1.48 42.31 -23.22
N PRO A 130 2.80 42.15 -22.96
CA PRO A 130 3.38 40.91 -22.48
C PRO A 130 3.20 40.78 -20.95
N ILE A 131 2.61 39.67 -20.51
CA ILE A 131 2.61 39.33 -19.07
C ILE A 131 3.92 38.61 -18.74
N THR A 132 4.75 39.32 -17.99
CA THR A 132 5.95 38.86 -17.29
C THR A 132 5.61 37.60 -16.48
N ARG A 133 6.08 36.43 -16.94
CA ARG A 133 6.09 35.20 -16.14
C ARG A 133 7.32 35.21 -15.24
N PRO A 134 7.21 35.04 -13.91
CA PRO A 134 8.37 34.70 -13.11
C PRO A 134 8.83 33.29 -13.48
N SER A 135 10.04 33.21 -14.03
CA SER A 135 10.73 31.97 -14.38
C SER A 135 11.21 31.26 -13.10
N TYR A 136 10.46 30.27 -12.62
CA TYR A 136 11.07 29.27 -11.74
C TYR A 136 11.89 28.30 -12.62
N ASN A 137 13.19 28.35 -12.38
CA ASN A 137 14.24 27.70 -13.13
C ASN A 137 14.13 26.18 -13.05
N ARG A 138 13.86 25.53 -14.19
CA ARG A 138 13.99 24.09 -14.38
C ARG A 138 15.47 23.79 -14.66
N GLN A 139 16.27 23.65 -13.61
CA GLN A 139 17.59 23.02 -13.71
C GLN A 139 17.55 21.58 -13.18
N ARG A 140 17.41 20.70 -14.16
CA ARG A 140 17.89 19.33 -14.24
C ARG A 140 19.12 19.08 -13.33
N LEU A 141 18.93 18.34 -12.22
CA LEU A 141 20.03 17.70 -11.49
C LEU A 141 19.94 16.19 -11.70
N SER A 142 20.56 15.77 -12.79
CA SER A 142 21.10 14.44 -12.98
C SER A 142 22.08 14.10 -11.85
N ARG A 143 21.86 12.93 -11.25
CA ARG A 143 22.86 11.98 -10.73
C ARG A 143 24.32 12.45 -10.77
N SER A 144 24.98 12.50 -9.62
CA SER A 144 26.36 12.03 -9.49
C SER A 144 26.59 11.36 -8.14
N ARG A 145 27.03 10.10 -8.21
CA ARG A 145 27.83 9.43 -7.18
C ARG A 145 29.13 10.21 -6.95
N SER A 146 29.77 9.92 -5.82
CA SER A 146 31.14 10.27 -5.40
C SER A 146 31.30 11.59 -4.66
N THR A 147 31.14 11.53 -3.33
CA THR A 147 31.87 12.40 -2.42
C THR A 147 33.24 11.76 -2.20
N THR A 148 34.22 12.13 -3.01
CA THR A 148 35.61 12.09 -2.56
C THR A 148 35.78 13.22 -1.53
N PRO A 149 36.29 12.94 -0.32
CA PRO A 149 36.61 14.02 0.61
C PRO A 149 37.75 14.85 0.02
N SER A 150 37.64 16.17 0.13
CA SER A 150 38.69 17.10 -0.31
C SER A 150 40.03 16.75 0.38
N PRO A 151 41.17 16.83 -0.32
CA PRO A 151 42.45 16.59 0.31
C PRO A 151 42.70 17.66 1.39
N ILE A 152 43.00 17.20 2.61
CA ILE A 152 43.40 18.03 3.74
C ILE A 152 44.66 18.80 3.32
N ARG A 153 44.53 20.13 3.23
CA ARG A 153 45.66 21.03 2.94
C ARG A 153 46.46 21.19 4.22
N TYR A 154 47.53 20.40 4.39
CA TYR A 154 48.48 20.62 5.48
C TYR A 154 49.13 21.99 5.32
N LYS A 155 49.06 22.83 6.35
CA LYS A 155 49.96 23.98 6.47
C LYS A 155 51.37 23.44 6.58
N ARG A 156 52.26 23.89 5.68
CA ARG A 156 53.69 23.60 5.77
C ARG A 156 54.24 24.46 6.89
N ASP A 157 54.46 23.85 8.04
CA ASP A 157 55.22 24.47 9.12
C ASP A 157 56.70 24.43 8.72
N GLU A 158 57.22 25.56 8.27
CA GLU A 158 58.67 25.76 8.09
C GLU A 158 59.30 26.02 9.45
N TYR A 159 59.75 24.95 10.11
CA TYR A 159 60.80 25.04 11.12
C TYR A 159 61.94 24.12 10.73
N GLY A 160 63.06 24.76 10.42
CA GLY A 160 64.24 24.17 9.81
C GLY A 160 64.94 23.17 10.72
N MET A 161 65.45 22.11 10.08
CA MET A 161 66.56 21.32 10.59
C MET A 161 67.86 21.95 10.07
N ARG A 162 68.56 22.65 10.94
CA ARG A 162 70.02 22.78 10.97
C ARG A 162 70.46 22.90 12.42
#